data_AF-A0A6L4ZMK4-F1
#
_entry.id   AF-A0A6L4ZMK4-F1
#
_cell.length_a   1.000
_cell.length_b   1.000
_cell.length_c   1.000
_cell.angle_alpha   90.00
_cell.angle_beta   90.00
_cell.angle_gamma   90.00
#
_symmetry.space_group_name_H-M   'P 1'
#
loop_
_entity.id
_entity.type
_entity.pdbx_description
1 polymer ?
#
loop_
_entity_poly.entity_id
_entity_poly.type
_entity_poly.pdbx_seq_one_letter_code
_entity_poly.pdbx_strand_id
1 'polypeptide(L)'
;MATLKEKPTLPEIQEYIKEICKERNWDKNNHLEIFLLFTEEIGELAKAIRKHQGLYDEKVKEKNVNLEEEFADVFSYLLDLANYFNIDLEKAFRNKDKINSSRKWD
;
A
#
# COMPACT_ATOMS: atom_id res chain seq x y z
N MET A 1 -3.71 21.33 4.66
CA MET A 1 -2.67 20.31 4.85
C MET A 1 -3.33 19.15 5.55
N ALA A 2 -3.44 18.03 4.83
CA ALA A 2 -3.95 16.80 5.39
C ALA A 2 -3.18 16.47 6.67
N THR A 3 -3.90 16.15 7.74
CA THR A 3 -3.32 15.88 9.06
C THR A 3 -3.74 14.50 9.50
N LEU A 4 -2.77 13.63 9.77
CA LEU A 4 -3.02 12.29 10.29
C LEU A 4 -3.10 12.35 11.82
N LYS A 5 -4.09 11.67 12.41
CA LYS A 5 -4.24 11.55 13.87
C LYS A 5 -3.10 10.70 14.44
N GLU A 6 -2.80 10.86 15.74
CA GLU A 6 -1.75 10.07 16.42
C GLU A 6 -2.02 8.55 16.39
N LYS A 7 -3.29 8.15 16.43
CA LYS A 7 -3.73 6.75 16.38
C LYS A 7 -4.87 6.60 15.38
N PRO A 8 -4.58 6.62 14.08
CA PRO A 8 -5.61 6.58 13.07
C PRO A 8 -6.13 5.15 12.89
N THR A 9 -7.42 5.05 12.60
CA THR A 9 -8.06 3.85 12.07
C THR A 9 -7.76 3.71 10.58
N LEU A 10 -7.96 2.52 10.00
CA LEU A 10 -7.72 2.32 8.56
C LEU A 10 -8.56 3.26 7.68
N PRO A 11 -9.86 3.49 7.95
CA PRO A 11 -10.65 4.49 7.22
C PRO A 11 -10.07 5.91 7.31
N GLU A 12 -9.48 6.29 8.46
CA GLU A 12 -8.86 7.61 8.63
C GLU A 12 -7.54 7.73 7.86
N ILE A 13 -6.75 6.65 7.76
CA ILE A 13 -5.57 6.61 6.89
C ILE A 13 -6.00 6.69 5.42
N GLN A 14 -7.04 5.94 5.04
CA GLN A 14 -7.57 5.95 3.68
C GLN A 14 -8.05 7.34 3.27
N GLU A 15 -8.80 8.04 4.14
CA GLU A 15 -9.23 9.43 3.89
C GLU A 15 -8.04 10.40 3.91
N TYR A 16 -7.03 10.19 4.76
CA TYR A 16 -5.82 10.99 4.75
C TYR A 16 -5.08 10.92 3.40
N ILE A 17 -4.94 9.72 2.82
CA ILE A 17 -4.34 9.54 1.48
C ILE A 17 -5.16 10.28 0.42
N LYS A 18 -6.49 10.17 0.48
CA LYS A 18 -7.40 10.87 -0.44
C LYS A 18 -7.20 12.39 -0.40
N GLU A 19 -7.06 12.96 0.79
CA GLU A 19 -6.81 14.40 0.95
C GLU A 19 -5.41 14.79 0.45
N ILE A 20 -4.38 13.98 0.67
CA ILE A 20 -3.04 14.21 0.11
C ILE A 20 -3.09 14.20 -1.42
N CYS A 21 -3.78 13.24 -2.04
CA CYS A 21 -3.91 13.16 -3.50
C CYS A 21 -4.59 14.42 -4.06
N LYS A 22 -5.66 14.91 -3.41
CA LYS A 22 -6.31 16.17 -3.79
C LYS A 22 -5.38 17.37 -3.63
N GLU A 23 -4.68 17.50 -2.50
CA GLU A 23 -3.74 18.61 -2.26
C GLU A 23 -2.61 18.66 -3.30
N ARG A 24 -2.21 17.50 -3.81
CA ARG A 24 -1.18 17.35 -4.85
C ARG A 24 -1.72 17.35 -6.29
N ASN A 25 -3.03 17.51 -6.49
CA ASN A 25 -3.72 17.38 -7.79
C ASN A 25 -3.52 16.02 -8.49
N TRP A 26 -3.31 14.95 -7.72
CA TRP A 26 -3.18 13.57 -8.20
C TRP A 26 -4.51 12.84 -8.36
N ASP A 27 -5.59 13.43 -7.83
CA ASP A 27 -6.98 12.96 -7.99
C ASP A 27 -7.50 13.01 -9.44
N LYS A 28 -6.69 13.54 -10.37
CA LYS A 28 -6.98 13.59 -11.81
C LYS A 28 -6.49 12.37 -12.58
N ASN A 29 -5.63 11.56 -11.97
CA ASN A 29 -5.11 10.35 -12.59
C ASN A 29 -6.26 9.34 -12.79
N ASN A 30 -6.24 8.63 -13.91
CA ASN A 30 -7.22 7.55 -14.12
C ASN A 30 -6.75 6.24 -13.46
N HIS A 31 -7.67 5.29 -13.25
CA HIS A 31 -7.36 4.03 -12.58
C HIS A 31 -6.19 3.24 -13.17
N LEU A 32 -5.95 3.32 -14.49
CA LEU A 32 -4.83 2.61 -15.12
C LEU A 32 -3.49 3.25 -14.76
N GLU A 33 -3.43 4.57 -14.63
CA GLU A 33 -2.22 5.28 -14.20
C GLU A 33 -1.90 4.95 -12.73
N ILE A 34 -2.92 4.98 -11.86
CA ILE A 34 -2.74 4.61 -10.45
C ILE A 34 -2.30 3.14 -10.33
N PHE A 35 -2.89 2.24 -11.12
CA PHE A 35 -2.51 0.81 -11.11
C PHE A 35 -1.10 0.56 -11.67
N LEU A 36 -0.67 1.36 -12.66
CA LEU A 36 0.69 1.31 -13.18
C LEU A 36 1.70 1.68 -12.08
N LEU A 37 1.49 2.81 -11.41
CA LEU A 37 2.35 3.28 -10.31
C LEU A 37 2.35 2.27 -9.14
N PHE A 38 1.17 1.75 -8.77
CA PHE A 38 1.07 0.68 -7.77
C PHE A 38 1.92 -0.54 -8.12
N THR A 39 1.97 -0.92 -9.40
CA THR A 39 2.77 -2.05 -9.87
C THR A 39 4.27 -1.76 -9.81
N GLU A 40 4.66 -0.50 -10.06
CA GLU A 40 6.04 -0.03 -9.90
C GLU A 40 6.52 -0.20 -8.46
N GLU A 41 5.73 0.27 -7.48
CA GLU A 41 6.05 0.13 -6.05
C GLU A 41 6.13 -1.34 -5.59
N ILE A 42 5.29 -2.22 -6.14
CA ILE A 42 5.41 -3.67 -5.88
C ILE A 42 6.78 -4.20 -6.37
N GLY A 43 7.27 -3.70 -7.50
CA GLY A 43 8.59 -4.04 -8.04
C GLY A 43 9.74 -3.54 -7.16
N GLU A 44 9.61 -2.32 -6.63
CA GLU A 44 10.58 -1.73 -5.69
C GLU A 44 10.61 -2.51 -4.38
N LEU A 45 9.43 -2.83 -3.81
CA LEU A 45 9.31 -3.71 -2.66
C LEU A 45 9.93 -5.09 -2.91
N ALA A 46 9.70 -5.71 -4.08
CA ALA A 46 10.30 -7.00 -4.42
C ALA A 46 11.84 -6.91 -4.46
N LYS A 47 12.39 -5.82 -5.00
CA LYS A 47 13.83 -5.56 -5.03
C LYS A 47 14.38 -5.35 -3.61
N ALA A 48 13.67 -4.64 -2.75
CA ALA A 48 14.04 -4.45 -1.35
C ALA A 48 14.01 -5.77 -0.56
N ILE A 49 12.96 -6.60 -0.71
CA ILE A 49 12.88 -7.93 -0.09
C ILE A 49 14.06 -8.80 -0.55
N ARG A 50 14.35 -8.82 -1.85
CA ARG A 50 15.47 -9.60 -2.39
C ARG A 50 16.80 -9.20 -1.76
N LYS A 51 17.06 -7.89 -1.65
CA LYS A 51 18.27 -7.35 -0.98
C LYS A 51 18.28 -7.70 0.50
N HIS A 52 17.16 -7.55 1.21
CA HIS A 52 17.04 -7.84 2.64
C HIS A 52 17.32 -9.31 2.95
N GLN A 53 16.85 -10.23 2.10
CA GLN A 53 17.06 -11.67 2.25
C GLN A 53 18.44 -12.14 1.75
N GLY A 54 19.26 -11.26 1.16
CA GLY A 54 20.55 -11.64 0.57
C GLY A 54 20.42 -12.63 -0.58
N LEU A 55 19.26 -12.68 -1.23
CA LEU A 55 19.00 -13.61 -2.33
C LEU A 55 19.80 -13.15 -3.57
N TYR A 56 20.67 -14.04 -4.05
CA TYR A 56 21.48 -13.89 -5.27
C TYR A 56 22.66 -12.89 -5.24
N ASP A 57 23.08 -12.37 -4.08
CA ASP A 57 24.29 -11.52 -3.97
C ASP A 57 25.20 -11.91 -2.78
N GLU A 58 26.44 -12.29 -3.07
CA GLU A 58 27.49 -12.63 -2.08
C GLU A 58 28.11 -11.40 -1.37
N LYS A 59 27.71 -10.16 -1.72
CA LYS A 59 28.43 -8.93 -1.31
C LYS A 59 27.55 -7.70 -0.97
N VAL A 60 26.30 -7.85 -0.55
CA VAL A 60 25.53 -6.67 -0.11
C VAL A 60 26.02 -6.19 1.27
N LYS A 61 26.92 -5.19 1.26
CA LYS A 61 27.36 -4.46 2.46
C LYS A 61 26.46 -3.27 2.81
N GLU A 62 25.50 -2.93 1.95
CA GLU A 62 24.55 -1.85 2.22
C GLU A 62 23.33 -2.39 2.96
N LYS A 63 23.36 -2.24 4.29
CA LYS A 63 22.25 -2.56 5.20
C LYS A 63 21.10 -1.55 5.18
N ASN A 64 21.23 -0.46 4.41
CA ASN A 64 20.14 0.52 4.25
C ASN A 64 19.22 0.07 3.12
N VAL A 65 18.53 -1.05 3.34
CA VAL A 65 17.38 -1.44 2.54
C VAL A 65 16.20 -0.72 3.16
N ASN A 66 15.60 0.24 2.44
CA ASN A 66 14.43 1.00 2.88
C ASN A 66 13.14 0.16 2.81
N LEU A 67 13.18 -1.09 3.27
CA LEU A 67 12.07 -2.04 3.20
C LEU A 67 10.79 -1.46 3.82
N GLU A 68 10.92 -0.70 4.90
CA GLU A 68 9.79 -0.03 5.56
C GLU A 68 9.13 1.03 4.67
N GLU A 69 9.92 1.79 3.88
CA GLU A 69 9.41 2.79 2.95
C GLU A 69 8.65 2.11 1.81
N GLU A 70 9.21 1.06 1.21
CA GLU A 70 8.56 0.32 0.12
C GLU A 70 7.23 -0.32 0.54
N PHE A 71 7.14 -0.81 1.78
CA PHE A 71 5.87 -1.29 2.33
C PHE A 71 4.85 -0.15 2.47
N ALA A 72 5.30 1.04 2.87
CA ALA A 72 4.45 2.22 2.99
C ALA A 72 3.97 2.73 1.62
N ASP A 73 4.82 2.67 0.59
CA ASP A 73 4.47 3.10 -0.77
C ASP A 73 3.44 2.15 -1.40
N VAL A 74 3.67 0.83 -1.34
CA VAL A 74 2.69 -0.18 -1.77
C VAL A 74 1.35 0.00 -1.05
N PHE A 75 1.39 0.24 0.27
CA PHE A 75 0.17 0.47 1.04
C PHE A 75 -0.55 1.77 0.61
N SER A 76 0.18 2.85 0.38
CA SER A 76 -0.38 4.15 -0.02
C SER A 76 -1.09 4.07 -1.37
N TYR A 77 -0.49 3.42 -2.36
CA TYR A 77 -1.12 3.24 -3.68
C TYR A 77 -2.31 2.27 -3.64
N LEU A 78 -2.28 1.24 -2.78
CA LEU A 78 -3.46 0.39 -2.56
C LEU A 78 -4.64 1.19 -1.99
N LEU A 79 -4.38 2.09 -1.05
CA LEU A 79 -5.40 2.99 -0.49
C LEU A 79 -5.92 3.97 -1.55
N ASP A 80 -5.04 4.52 -2.39
CA ASP A 80 -5.45 5.43 -3.47
C ASP A 80 -6.32 4.72 -4.52
N LEU A 81 -5.96 3.50 -4.92
CA LEU A 81 -6.80 2.63 -5.75
C LEU A 81 -8.17 2.37 -5.11
N ALA A 82 -8.19 2.00 -3.82
CA ALA A 82 -9.44 1.77 -3.10
C ALA A 82 -10.31 3.04 -3.08
N ASN A 83 -9.72 4.21 -2.86
CA ASN A 83 -10.41 5.49 -2.93
C ASN A 83 -10.99 5.78 -4.31
N TYR A 84 -10.23 5.56 -5.38
CA TYR A 84 -10.69 5.75 -6.76
C TYR A 84 -11.95 4.93 -7.07
N PHE A 85 -11.98 3.66 -6.62
CA PHE A 85 -13.13 2.76 -6.80
C PHE A 85 -14.22 2.89 -5.72
N ASN A 86 -14.11 3.86 -4.80
CA ASN A 86 -15.02 4.06 -3.67
C ASN A 86 -15.18 2.80 -2.79
N ILE A 87 -14.08 2.10 -2.55
CA ILE A 87 -14.02 0.90 -1.70
C ILE A 87 -13.61 1.31 -0.28
N ASP A 88 -14.42 0.93 0.71
CA ASP A 88 -14.03 0.93 2.12
C ASP A 88 -13.17 -0.32 2.39
N LEU A 89 -11.85 -0.13 2.46
CA LEU A 89 -10.90 -1.24 2.56
C LEU A 89 -11.02 -1.98 3.89
N GLU A 90 -11.30 -1.29 4.99
CA GLU A 90 -11.48 -1.94 6.30
C GLU A 90 -12.71 -2.85 6.29
N LYS A 91 -13.84 -2.34 5.79
CA LYS A 91 -15.07 -3.12 5.65
C LYS A 91 -14.88 -4.30 4.69
N ALA A 92 -14.21 -4.09 3.56
CA ALA A 92 -13.91 -5.15 2.60
C ALA A 92 -13.07 -6.26 3.23
N PHE A 93 -12.02 -5.89 3.96
CA PHE A 93 -11.16 -6.83 4.69
C PHE A 93 -11.95 -7.62 5.73
N ARG A 94 -12.72 -6.95 6.60
CA ARG A 94 -13.54 -7.61 7.64
C ARG A 94 -14.56 -8.59 7.06
N ASN A 95 -15.20 -8.22 5.94
CA ASN A 95 -16.15 -9.10 5.27
C ASN A 95 -15.45 -10.35 4.70
N LYS A 96 -14.27 -10.16 4.09
CA LYS A 96 -13.48 -11.26 3.54
C LYS A 96 -12.95 -12.20 4.63
N ASP A 97 -12.52 -11.64 5.77
CA ASP A 97 -12.04 -12.39 6.92
C ASP A 97 -13.13 -13.31 7.53
N LYS A 98 -14.36 -12.79 7.67
CA LYS A 98 -15.52 -13.61 8.10
C LYS A 98 -15.76 -14.80 7.17
N ILE A 99 -15.64 -14.59 5.86
CA ILE A 99 -15.78 -15.65 4.86
C ILE A 99 -14.61 -16.64 4.97
N ASN A 100 -13.39 -16.17 5.20
CA ASN A 100 -12.22 -17.05 5.30
C ASN A 100 -12.23 -17.88 6.58
N SER A 101 -12.76 -17.34 7.68
CA SER A 101 -12.90 -18.00 8.97
C SER A 101 -13.90 -19.16 8.94
N SER A 102 -14.85 -19.17 8.00
CA SER A 102 -15.79 -20.27 7.80
C SER A 102 -15.29 -21.36 6.83
N ARG A 103 -14.11 -21.16 6.21
CA ARG A 103 -13.51 -22.15 5.31
C ARG A 103 -12.73 -23.19 6.11
N LYS A 104 -12.90 -24.46 5.72
CA LYS A 104 -11.94 -25.51 6.07
C LYS A 104 -10.85 -25.51 5.00
N TRP A 105 -9.60 -25.42 5.46
CA TRP A 105 -8.43 -25.50 4.62
C TRP A 105 -7.87 -26.89 4.83
N ASP A 106 -8.17 -27.80 3.90
CA ASP A 106 -7.60 -29.15 3.85
C ASP A 106 -6.23 -29.11 3.14
#